data_AF-A0A537D4Z3-F1
#
_entry.id   AF-A0A537D4Z3-F1
#
_cell.length_a   1.000
_cell.length_b   1.000
_cell.length_c   1.000
_cell.angle_alpha   90.00
_cell.angle_beta   90.00
_cell.angle_gamma   90.00
#
_symmetry.space_group_name_H-M   'P 1'
#
loop_
_entity.id
_entity.type
_entity.pdbx_description
1 polymer ?
#
loop_
_entity_poly.entity_id
_entity_poly.type
_entity_poly.pdbx_seq_one_letter_code
_entity_poly.pdbx_strand_id
1 'polypeptide(L)'
;MLIANARMYSVNAQAATAWRTLLEWVIERAGVPAEAIDYPPPHPMASLWARPDLGCAFICGYPYALAAPKPALLAAPVPSPRAYGGKPVYWSDIVVR
;
A
#
# COMPACT_ATOMS: atom_id res chain seq x y z
N MET A 1 -6.21 -3.23 18.33
CA MET A 1 -5.22 -3.95 17.50
C MET A 1 -5.08 -3.16 16.22
N LEU A 2 -3.86 -2.92 15.74
CA LEU A 2 -3.66 -2.17 14.50
C LEU A 2 -4.01 -3.02 13.28
N ILE A 3 -4.32 -2.40 12.16
CA ILE A 3 -4.58 -3.10 10.90
C ILE A 3 -3.56 -2.76 9.82
N ALA A 4 -3.26 -3.73 8.98
CA ALA A 4 -2.46 -3.57 7.77
C ALA A 4 -3.26 -3.97 6.53
N ASN A 5 -3.12 -3.22 5.43
CA ASN A 5 -3.83 -3.55 4.19
C ASN A 5 -3.15 -3.01 2.92
N ALA A 6 -3.15 -3.78 1.84
CA ALA A 6 -2.59 -3.39 0.54
C ALA A 6 -3.61 -3.48 -0.62
N ARG A 7 -4.92 -3.38 -0.33
CA ARG A 7 -6.02 -3.58 -1.29
C ARG A 7 -5.81 -2.87 -2.62
N MET A 8 -5.29 -1.64 -2.61
CA MET A 8 -5.07 -0.85 -3.83
C MET A 8 -4.21 -1.59 -4.87
N TYR A 9 -3.30 -2.46 -4.41
CA TYR A 9 -2.35 -3.20 -5.24
C TYR A 9 -2.59 -4.72 -5.24
N SER A 10 -3.57 -5.20 -4.48
CA SER A 10 -4.10 -6.57 -4.53
C SER A 10 -5.03 -6.77 -5.74
N VAL A 11 -4.52 -6.49 -6.95
CA VAL A 11 -5.30 -6.40 -8.20
C VAL A 11 -5.81 -7.75 -8.73
N ASN A 12 -5.24 -8.86 -8.25
CA ASN A 12 -5.68 -10.22 -8.54
C ASN A 12 -5.34 -11.13 -7.36
N ALA A 13 -5.79 -12.40 -7.40
CA ALA A 13 -5.57 -13.35 -6.30
C ALA A 13 -4.09 -13.56 -5.97
N GLN A 14 -3.22 -13.69 -6.98
CA GLN A 14 -1.78 -13.89 -6.77
C GLN A 14 -1.14 -12.67 -6.09
N ALA A 15 -1.45 -11.47 -6.57
CA ALA A 15 -0.98 -10.22 -5.97
C ALA A 15 -1.52 -10.06 -4.53
N ALA A 16 -2.78 -10.40 -4.29
CA ALA A 16 -3.39 -10.34 -2.96
C ALA A 16 -2.65 -11.25 -1.96
N THR A 17 -2.36 -12.50 -2.35
CA THR A 17 -1.57 -13.42 -1.53
C THR A 17 -0.17 -12.88 -1.26
N ALA A 18 0.54 -12.41 -2.29
CA ALA A 18 1.89 -11.88 -2.14
C ALA A 18 1.94 -10.65 -1.21
N TRP A 19 0.97 -9.74 -1.34
CA TRP A 19 0.86 -8.58 -0.46
C TRP A 19 0.55 -8.96 0.98
N ARG A 20 -0.35 -9.92 1.19
CA ARG A 20 -0.67 -10.41 2.53
C ARG A 20 0.55 -11.01 3.21
N THR A 21 1.26 -11.90 2.51
CA THR A 21 2.51 -12.51 3.03
C THR A 21 3.56 -11.45 3.38
N LEU A 22 3.75 -10.43 2.52
CA LEU A 22 4.68 -9.35 2.80
C LEU A 22 4.28 -8.56 4.06
N LEU A 23 3.00 -8.19 4.20
CA LEU A 23 2.53 -7.42 5.34
C LEU A 23 2.64 -8.22 6.64
N GLU A 24 2.25 -9.48 6.64
CA GLU A 24 2.38 -10.37 7.80
C GLU A 24 3.84 -10.48 8.23
N TRP A 25 4.77 -10.69 7.29
CA TRP A 25 6.21 -10.71 7.56
C TRP A 25 6.74 -9.39 8.14
N VAL A 26 6.31 -8.25 7.59
CA VAL A 26 6.71 -6.92 8.10
C VAL A 26 6.19 -6.70 9.52
N ILE A 27 4.93 -7.05 9.79
CA ILE A 27 4.31 -6.91 11.11
C ILE A 27 5.04 -7.76 12.15
N GLU A 28 5.29 -9.04 11.83
CA GLU A 28 6.01 -9.96 12.70
C GLU A 28 7.41 -9.42 13.01
N ARG A 29 8.15 -9.00 11.97
CA ARG A 29 9.49 -8.46 12.12
C ARG A 29 9.55 -7.16 12.92
N ALA A 30 8.49 -6.34 12.85
CA ALA A 30 8.40 -5.09 13.60
C ALA A 30 7.97 -5.29 15.07
N GLY A 31 7.46 -6.47 15.45
CA GLY A 31 6.99 -6.76 16.80
C GLY A 31 5.78 -5.91 17.22
N VAL A 32 4.99 -5.44 16.26
CA VAL A 32 3.81 -4.59 16.50
C VAL A 32 2.53 -5.43 16.56
N PRO A 33 1.59 -5.13 17.47
CA PRO A 33 0.31 -5.84 17.55
C PRO A 33 -0.64 -5.38 16.42
N ALA A 34 -0.40 -5.90 15.22
CA ALA A 34 -1.15 -5.59 14.01
C ALA A 34 -1.62 -6.86 13.28
N GLU A 35 -2.65 -6.74 12.46
CA GLU A 35 -3.18 -7.81 11.63
C GLU A 35 -3.33 -7.36 10.17
N ALA A 36 -2.90 -8.19 9.23
CA ALA A 36 -3.19 -7.98 7.81
C ALA A 36 -4.63 -8.45 7.51
N ILE A 37 -5.50 -7.51 7.13
CA ILE A 37 -6.93 -7.79 6.91
C ILE A 37 -7.31 -7.76 5.43
N ASP A 38 -8.33 -8.53 5.07
CA ASP A 38 -9.01 -8.37 3.79
C ASP A 38 -9.94 -7.14 3.84
N TYR A 39 -10.01 -6.43 2.71
CA TYR A 39 -10.90 -5.28 2.56
C TYR A 39 -11.46 -5.29 1.13
N PRO A 40 -12.44 -6.15 0.79
CA PRO A 40 -12.90 -6.31 -0.58
C PRO A 40 -13.86 -5.19 -1.03
N PRO A 41 -14.03 -4.97 -2.33
CA PRO A 41 -15.14 -4.17 -2.88
C PRO A 41 -16.50 -4.60 -2.29
N PRO A 42 -17.46 -3.68 -2.13
CA PRO A 42 -17.46 -2.29 -2.60
C PRO A 42 -16.88 -1.28 -1.59
N HIS A 43 -16.32 -1.71 -0.45
CA HIS A 43 -15.89 -0.78 0.61
C HIS A 43 -14.92 0.30 0.09
N PRO A 44 -15.09 1.59 0.43
CA PRO A 44 -14.22 2.65 -0.08
C PRO A 44 -12.82 2.62 0.54
N MET A 45 -11.76 2.74 -0.29
CA MET A 45 -10.38 2.80 0.21
C MET A 45 -10.11 4.02 1.09
N ALA A 46 -10.76 5.15 0.80
CA ALA A 46 -10.64 6.35 1.64
C ALA A 46 -11.07 6.09 3.08
N SER A 47 -12.15 5.30 3.28
CA SER A 47 -12.62 4.93 4.62
C SER A 47 -11.63 4.03 5.35
N LEU A 48 -10.98 3.10 4.64
CA LEU A 48 -9.89 2.29 5.20
C LEU A 48 -8.70 3.17 5.63
N TRP A 49 -8.29 4.11 4.78
CA TRP A 49 -7.12 4.96 5.05
C TRP A 49 -7.35 5.98 6.17
N ALA A 50 -8.61 6.34 6.43
CA ALA A 50 -9.00 7.25 7.52
C ALA A 50 -9.15 6.55 8.88
N ARG A 51 -9.00 5.22 8.94
CA ARG A 51 -9.17 4.49 10.20
C ARG A 51 -8.10 4.89 11.23
N PRO A 52 -8.50 5.17 12.49
CA PRO A 52 -7.55 5.53 13.54
C PRO A 52 -6.64 4.38 13.96
N ASP A 53 -7.04 3.13 13.67
CA ASP A 53 -6.24 1.92 13.93
C ASP A 53 -5.44 1.45 12.70
N LEU A 54 -5.30 2.29 11.66
CA LEU A 54 -4.46 1.98 10.51
C LEU A 54 -2.98 2.01 10.89
N GLY A 55 -2.37 0.82 11.02
CA GLY A 55 -0.95 0.67 11.30
C GLY A 55 -0.07 0.71 10.04
N CYS A 56 -0.56 0.13 8.94
CA CYS A 56 0.19 0.09 7.68
C CYS A 56 -0.76 0.02 6.47
N ALA A 57 -0.47 0.80 5.42
CA ALA A 57 -1.13 0.62 4.14
C ALA A 57 -0.21 0.93 2.98
N PHE A 58 -0.49 0.29 1.84
CA PHE A 58 0.15 0.66 0.58
C PHE A 58 -0.78 1.56 -0.25
N ILE A 59 -0.41 2.83 -0.36
CA ILE A 59 -1.22 3.92 -0.92
C ILE A 59 -0.46 4.53 -2.11
N CYS A 60 -1.14 4.72 -3.24
CA CYS A 60 -0.56 5.41 -4.39
C CYS A 60 -0.19 6.87 -4.05
N GLY A 61 0.80 7.41 -4.75
CA GLY A 61 1.32 8.76 -4.52
C GLY A 61 0.26 9.86 -4.55
N TYR A 62 -0.72 9.77 -5.45
CA TYR A 62 -1.80 10.77 -5.56
C TYR A 62 -2.73 10.80 -4.32
N PRO A 63 -3.39 9.69 -3.91
CA PRO A 63 -4.19 9.70 -2.69
C PRO A 63 -3.36 9.98 -1.43
N TYR A 64 -2.10 9.50 -1.38
CA TYR A 64 -1.19 9.87 -0.30
C TYR A 64 -0.93 11.39 -0.27
N ALA A 65 -0.69 12.03 -1.41
CA ALA A 65 -0.45 13.47 -1.52
C ALA A 65 -1.62 14.29 -0.96
N LEU A 66 -2.86 13.85 -1.20
CA LEU A 66 -4.08 14.53 -0.78
C LEU A 66 -4.58 14.15 0.63
N ALA A 67 -4.01 13.14 1.27
CA ALA A 67 -4.52 12.63 2.53
C ALA A 67 -4.41 13.66 3.68
N ALA A 68 -5.50 13.80 4.43
CA ALA A 68 -5.60 14.61 5.65
C ALA A 68 -6.39 13.82 6.72
N PRO A 69 -5.78 13.48 7.87
CA PRO A 69 -4.38 13.71 8.22
C PRO A 69 -3.42 12.93 7.31
N LYS A 70 -2.20 13.46 7.15
CA LYS A 70 -1.17 12.84 6.33
C LYS A 70 -0.64 11.58 7.03
N PRO A 71 -0.71 10.38 6.40
CA PRO A 71 -0.08 9.19 6.97
C PRO A 71 1.44 9.35 7.06
N ALA A 72 2.04 8.78 8.11
CA ALA A 72 3.50 8.70 8.22
C ALA A 72 4.06 7.83 7.08
N LEU A 73 5.11 8.32 6.41
CA LEU A 73 5.77 7.57 5.33
C LEU A 73 6.71 6.53 5.95
N LEU A 74 6.40 5.24 5.74
CA LEU A 74 7.25 4.14 6.22
C LEU A 74 8.32 3.74 5.20
N ALA A 75 7.93 3.64 3.93
CA ALA A 75 8.78 3.29 2.81
C ALA A 75 8.14 3.74 1.49
N ALA A 76 8.94 3.77 0.42
CA ALA A 76 8.47 3.99 -0.93
C ALA A 76 9.02 2.89 -1.87
N PRO A 77 8.21 2.40 -2.82
CA PRO A 77 8.66 1.39 -3.77
C PRO A 77 9.72 2.00 -4.70
N VAL A 78 10.77 1.23 -4.99
CA VAL A 78 11.76 1.57 -6.02
C VAL A 78 11.46 0.72 -7.25
N PRO A 79 10.96 1.31 -8.35
CA PRO A 79 10.68 0.55 -9.55
C PRO A 79 11.95 -0.09 -10.13
N SER A 80 11.83 -1.34 -10.58
CA SER A 80 12.97 -2.11 -11.11
C SER A 80 13.51 -1.65 -12.47
N PRO A 81 12.73 -1.02 -13.38
CA PRO A 81 13.27 -0.60 -14.67
C PRO A 81 14.40 0.43 -14.56
N ARG A 82 15.46 0.24 -15.36
CA ARG A 82 16.66 1.10 -15.35
C ARG A 82 16.35 2.59 -15.52
N ALA A 83 15.31 2.93 -16.28
CA ALA A 83 14.91 4.31 -16.53
C ALA A 83 14.65 5.09 -15.22
N TYR A 84 14.17 4.42 -14.16
CA TYR A 84 13.91 5.04 -12.87
C TYR A 84 15.16 5.25 -12.01
N GLY A 85 16.33 4.74 -12.45
CA GLY A 85 17.62 5.05 -11.84
C GLY A 85 17.75 4.66 -10.37
N GLY A 86 17.02 3.62 -9.92
CA GLY A 86 17.01 3.20 -8.51
C GLY A 86 16.34 4.21 -7.56
N LYS A 87 15.54 5.14 -8.09
CA LYS A 87 14.83 6.15 -7.30
C LYS A 87 13.36 5.77 -7.13
N PRO A 88 12.70 6.16 -6.02
CA PRO A 88 11.28 5.93 -5.81
C PRO A 88 10.43 6.94 -6.59
N VAL A 89 10.60 6.96 -7.91
CA VAL A 89 9.92 7.85 -8.84
C VAL A 89 9.32 7.03 -9.98
N TYR A 90 8.18 7.45 -10.48
CA TYR A 90 7.57 6.91 -11.69
C TYR A 90 6.88 8.03 -12.48
N TRP A 91 6.56 7.76 -13.74
CA TRP A 91 5.79 8.66 -14.60
C TRP A 91 4.69 7.87 -15.32
N SER A 92 3.70 8.60 -15.81
CA SER A 92 2.64 8.04 -16.65
C SER A 92 3.04 8.21 -18.11
N ASP A 93 3.03 7.11 -18.85
CA ASP A 93 3.17 7.12 -20.30
C ASP A 93 1.77 7.09 -20.95
N ILE A 94 1.59 7.88 -22.01
CA ILE A 94 0.41 7.80 -22.87
C ILE A 94 0.75 6.85 -24.02
N VAL A 95 0.17 5.66 -24.00
CA VAL A 95 0.42 4.61 -25.00
C VAL A 95 -0.66 4.68 -26.08
N VAL A 96 -0.24 4.81 -27.34
CA VAL A 96 -1.11 4.84 -28.54
C VAL A 96 -0.85 3.61 -29.42
N ARG A 97 -1.79 3.32 -30.33
CA ARG A 97 -1.66 2.23 -31.32
C ARG A 97 -1.05 2.72 -32.61
#